data_AF-A0AAV0X7T5-F1
#
_entry.id   AF-A0AAV0X7T5-F1
#
_cell.length_a   1.000
_cell.length_b   1.000
_cell.length_c   1.000
_cell.angle_alpha   90.00
_cell.angle_beta   90.00
_cell.angle_gamma   90.00
#
_symmetry.space_group_name_H-M   'P 1'
#
loop_
_entity.id
_entity.type
_entity.pdbx_description
1 polymer ?
#
loop_
_entity_poly.entity_id
_entity_poly.type
_entity_poly.pdbx_seq_one_letter_code
_entity_poly.pdbx_strand_id
1 'polypeptide(L)'
;MLLQPEKVDKIVLACVHLHNSLRKHSSKITYNPPGTFDSEQLDSGTVETGSWRREHQNLQSFLPIHQVRRKSSIEAAEVRVEFSEYFISHEGEVPWQLNYC
;
A
#
# COMPACT_ATOMS: atom_id res chain seq x y z
N MET A 1 10.28 4.17 29.30
CA MET A 1 10.34 5.65 29.32
C MET A 1 9.58 6.14 28.10
N LEU A 2 8.44 6.82 28.29
CA LEU A 2 7.63 7.32 27.17
C LEU A 2 8.12 8.70 26.74
N LEU A 3 8.17 8.95 25.44
CA LEU A 3 8.53 10.26 24.88
C LEU A 3 7.32 11.21 24.98
N GLN A 4 7.59 12.50 25.11
CA GLN A 4 6.55 13.52 25.01
C GLN A 4 5.98 13.55 23.58
N PRO A 5 4.66 13.75 23.40
CA PRO A 5 4.01 13.71 22.08
C PRO A 5 4.70 14.57 21.02
N GLU A 6 5.11 15.79 21.36
CA GLU A 6 5.74 16.72 20.42
C GLU A 6 7.10 16.22 19.93
N LYS A 7 7.79 15.43 20.76
CA LYS A 7 9.05 14.79 20.39
C LYS A 7 8.80 13.57 19.49
N VAL A 8 7.73 12.82 19.74
CA VAL A 8 7.31 11.71 18.86
C VAL A 8 6.98 12.24 17.48
N ASP A 9 6.20 13.32 17.38
CA ASP A 9 5.82 13.92 16.10
C ASP A 9 7.04 14.33 15.28
N LYS A 10 8.01 15.01 15.90
CA LYS A 10 9.26 15.41 15.23
C LYS A 10 10.05 14.20 14.72
N ILE A 11 10.12 13.13 15.50
CA ILE A 11 10.83 11.90 15.11
C ILE A 11 10.11 11.24 13.94
N VAL A 12 8.79 11.07 14.03
CA VAL A 12 7.97 10.47 12.97
C VAL A 12 8.11 11.27 11.67
N LEU A 13 7.96 12.59 11.73
CA LEU A 13 8.12 13.46 10.56
C LEU A 13 9.54 13.36 9.99
N ALA A 14 10.58 13.37 10.83
CA ALA A 14 11.96 13.20 10.37
C ALA A 14 12.17 11.85 9.64
N CYS A 15 11.64 10.75 10.18
CA CYS A 15 11.68 9.44 9.55
C CYS A 15 10.95 9.42 8.20
N VAL A 16 9.75 10.01 8.13
CA VAL A 16 8.98 10.11 6.89
C VAL A 16 9.71 10.95 5.84
N HIS A 17 10.27 12.11 6.24
CA HIS A 17 11.07 12.95 5.36
C HIS A 17 12.30 12.22 4.83
N LEU A 18 13.02 11.49 5.69
CA LEU A 18 14.16 10.69 5.29
C LEU A 18 13.77 9.60 4.29
N HIS A 19 12.71 8.83 4.58
CA HIS A 19 12.18 7.80 3.69
C HIS A 19 11.84 8.37 2.30
N ASN A 20 11.11 9.50 2.27
CA ASN A 20 10.72 10.15 1.03
C ASN A 20 11.92 10.67 0.23
N SER A 21 12.94 11.21 0.92
CA SER A 21 14.19 11.64 0.30
C SER A 21 14.93 10.47 -0.33
N LEU A 22 15.12 9.37 0.42
CA LEU A 22 15.80 8.17 -0.05
C LEU A 22 15.09 7.53 -1.26
N ARG A 23 13.76 7.66 -1.36
CA ARG A 23 12.98 7.18 -2.50
C ARG A 23 13.12 8.01 -3.77
N LYS A 24 13.45 9.29 -3.67
CA LYS A 24 13.46 10.22 -4.82
C LYS A 24 14.83 10.39 -5.46
N HIS A 25 15.91 10.17 -4.71
CA HIS A 25 17.27 10.50 -5.14
C HIS A 25 18.05 9.28 -5.66
N SER A 26 19.36 9.44 -5.83
CA SER A 26 20.28 8.41 -6.34
C SER A 26 20.26 7.12 -5.51
N SER A 27 19.88 7.20 -4.25
CA SER A 27 19.76 6.05 -3.34
C SER A 27 18.52 5.19 -3.59
N LYS A 28 17.58 5.57 -4.47
CA LYS A 28 16.30 4.85 -4.65
C LYS A 28 16.46 3.35 -4.91
N ILE A 29 17.43 2.98 -5.75
CA ILE A 29 17.67 1.57 -6.13
C ILE A 29 18.28 0.79 -4.98
N THR A 30 19.14 1.43 -4.18
CA THR A 30 19.75 0.79 -3.01
C THR A 30 18.79 0.71 -1.83
N TYR A 31 17.97 1.74 -1.63
CA TYR A 31 17.02 1.83 -0.51
C TYR A 31 15.77 0.98 -0.75
N ASN A 32 15.26 0.97 -1.98
CA ASN A 32 14.15 0.13 -2.41
C ASN A 32 14.51 -0.59 -3.71
N PRO A 33 15.31 -1.67 -3.65
CA PRO A 33 15.63 -2.47 -4.82
C PRO A 33 14.37 -3.05 -5.47
N PRO A 34 14.42 -3.40 -6.77
CA PRO A 34 13.33 -4.09 -7.45
C PRO A 34 12.82 -5.29 -6.65
N GLY A 35 11.50 -5.41 -6.50
CA GLY A 35 10.86 -6.41 -5.65
C GLY A 35 10.66 -5.99 -4.19
N THR A 36 11.08 -4.79 -3.76
CA THR A 36 10.74 -4.29 -2.40
C THR A 36 9.23 -4.14 -2.21
N PHE A 37 8.53 -3.72 -3.27
CA PHE A 37 7.09 -3.50 -3.28
C PHE A 37 6.43 -4.36 -4.35
N ASP A 38 5.10 -4.50 -4.26
CA ASP A 38 4.31 -5.02 -5.36
C ASP A 38 4.33 -3.98 -6.50
N SER A 39 4.45 -4.43 -7.75
CA SER A 39 4.40 -3.59 -8.95
C SER A 39 3.42 -4.15 -9.96
N GLU A 40 2.78 -3.28 -10.73
CA GLU A 40 1.85 -3.68 -11.79
C GLU A 40 2.53 -3.52 -13.15
N GLN A 41 2.45 -4.57 -13.98
CA GLN A 41 2.83 -4.49 -15.37
C GLN A 41 1.67 -3.89 -16.15
N LEU A 42 1.80 -2.61 -16.52
CA LEU A 42 0.73 -1.87 -17.19
C LEU A 42 0.31 -2.52 -18.51
N ASP A 43 1.18 -3.23 -19.22
CA ASP A 43 0.80 -3.83 -20.52
C ASP A 43 -0.07 -5.09 -20.37
N SER A 44 0.14 -5.85 -19.29
CA SER A 44 -0.54 -7.14 -19.04
C SER A 44 -1.57 -7.09 -17.91
N GLY A 45 -1.59 -6.02 -17.11
CA GLY A 45 -2.39 -5.91 -15.89
C GLY A 45 -1.96 -6.88 -14.79
N THR A 46 -0.80 -7.54 -14.94
CA THR A 46 -0.34 -8.53 -13.97
C THR A 46 0.39 -7.86 -12.81
N VAL A 47 0.03 -8.25 -11.59
CA VAL A 47 0.72 -7.80 -10.37
C VAL A 47 1.94 -8.69 -10.12
N GLU A 48 3.13 -8.09 -10.17
CA GLU A 48 4.37 -8.66 -9.69
C GLU A 48 4.47 -8.47 -8.17
N THR A 49 4.44 -9.58 -7.43
CA THR A 49 4.53 -9.55 -5.97
C THR A 49 5.95 -9.27 -5.49
N GLY A 50 6.08 -8.45 -4.44
CA GLY A 50 7.35 -8.15 -3.80
C GLY A 50 8.06 -9.39 -3.24
N SER A 51 9.40 -9.39 -3.31
CA SER A 51 10.27 -10.48 -2.89
C SER A 51 10.11 -10.85 -1.42
N TRP A 52 9.75 -9.86 -0.59
CA TRP A 52 9.56 -10.03 0.84
C TRP A 52 8.58 -11.17 1.16
N ARG A 53 7.56 -11.43 0.32
CA ARG A 53 6.61 -12.55 0.50
C ARG A 53 7.25 -13.93 0.35
N ARG A 54 8.33 -14.05 -0.43
CA ARG A 54 9.09 -15.30 -0.61
C ARG A 54 10.09 -15.52 0.53
N GLU A 55 10.62 -14.44 1.09
CA GLU A 55 11.57 -14.45 2.21
C GLU A 55 10.91 -14.91 3.53
N HIS A 56 9.58 -14.91 3.60
CA HIS A 56 8.79 -15.27 4.77
C HIS A 56 8.79 -16.75 5.17
N GLN A 57 9.29 -17.66 4.34
CA GLN A 57 9.22 -19.10 4.66
C GLN A 57 9.98 -19.47 5.94
N ASN A 58 10.94 -18.63 6.40
CA ASN A 58 11.75 -18.87 7.59
C ASN A 58 11.65 -17.77 8.67
N LEU A 59 10.84 -16.72 8.48
CA LEU A 59 10.79 -15.57 9.39
C LEU A 59 9.66 -15.72 10.42
N GLN A 60 10.02 -15.75 11.71
CA GLN A 60 9.07 -15.80 12.83
C GLN A 60 8.43 -14.43 13.17
N SER A 61 8.88 -13.35 12.53
CA SER A 61 8.45 -11.98 12.85
C SER A 61 7.10 -11.59 12.25
N PHE A 62 6.64 -12.31 11.24
CA PHE A 62 5.37 -12.04 10.56
C PHE A 62 4.39 -13.16 10.84
N LEU A 63 3.77 -13.07 12.01
CA LEU A 63 2.74 -14.02 12.43
C LEU A 63 1.44 -13.73 11.69
N PRO A 64 0.70 -14.75 11.24
CA PRO A 64 -0.61 -14.56 10.65
C PRO A 64 -1.52 -13.88 11.68
N ILE A 65 -2.03 -12.70 11.32
CA ILE A 65 -3.02 -12.00 12.13
C ILE A 65 -4.32 -12.79 12.03
N HIS A 66 -4.86 -13.23 13.18
CA HIS A 66 -6.13 -13.91 13.20
C HIS A 66 -7.22 -13.00 12.61
N GLN A 67 -7.88 -13.46 11.55
CA GLN A 67 -9.00 -12.73 10.96
C GLN A 67 -10.16 -12.70 11.96
N VAL A 68 -10.38 -11.55 12.59
CA VAL A 68 -11.57 -11.32 13.41
C VAL A 68 -12.64 -10.74 12.50
N ARG A 69 -13.79 -11.41 12.40
CA ARG A 69 -14.94 -10.87 11.65
C ARG A 69 -15.35 -9.54 12.29
N ARG A 70 -15.24 -8.46 11.52
CA ARG A 70 -15.78 -7.15 11.89
C ARG A 70 -16.93 -6.83 10.95
N LYS A 71 -18.00 -6.24 11.49
CA LYS A 71 -19.02 -5.58 10.67
C LYS A 71 -18.57 -4.15 10.43
N SER A 72 -18.41 -3.75 9.18
CA SER A 72 -18.23 -2.33 8.86
C SER A 72 -19.51 -1.57 9.25
N SER A 73 -19.39 -0.26 9.48
CA SER A 73 -20.59 0.58 9.59
C SER A 73 -21.40 0.51 8.29
N ILE A 74 -22.69 0.85 8.39
CA ILE A 74 -23.58 0.99 7.23
C ILE A 74 -23.04 2.09 6.31
N GLU A 75 -22.65 3.23 6.88
CA GLU A 75 -22.01 4.34 6.17
C GLU A 75 -20.79 3.90 5.34
N ALA A 76 -19.89 3.10 5.93
CA ALA A 76 -18.72 2.61 5.19
C ALA A 76 -19.11 1.66 4.05
N ALA A 77 -20.24 0.96 4.15
CA ALA A 77 -20.76 0.14 3.06
C ALA A 77 -21.39 1.01 1.96
N GLU A 78 -22.18 2.02 2.32
CA GLU A 78 -22.79 2.98 1.39
C GLU A 78 -21.72 3.74 0.59
N VAL A 79 -20.69 4.26 1.25
CA VAL A 79 -19.55 4.92 0.59
C VAL A 79 -18.83 3.99 -0.40
N ARG A 80 -18.65 2.70 -0.05
CA ARG A 80 -18.05 1.74 -0.98
C ARG A 80 -18.92 1.50 -2.21
N VAL A 81 -20.24 1.43 -2.03
CA VAL A 81 -21.19 1.26 -3.13
C VAL A 81 -21.16 2.48 -4.03
N GLU A 82 -21.27 3.68 -3.46
CA GLU A 82 -21.21 4.95 -4.21
C GLU A 82 -19.95 5.05 -5.06
N PHE A 83 -18.77 4.78 -4.50
CA PHE A 83 -17.52 4.78 -5.27
C PHE A 83 -17.51 3.69 -6.33
N SER A 84 -18.00 2.49 -6.03
CA SER A 84 -18.04 1.41 -7.01
C SER A 84 -18.92 1.76 -8.21
N GLU A 85 -20.06 2.44 -8.00
CA GLU A 85 -20.96 2.90 -9.04
C GLU A 85 -20.33 4.05 -9.85
N TYR A 86 -19.66 4.99 -9.18
CA TYR A 86 -18.94 6.07 -9.84
C TYR A 86 -17.83 5.55 -10.77
N PHE A 87 -16.99 4.62 -10.30
CA PHE A 87 -15.88 4.12 -11.12
C PHE A 87 -16.32 3.30 -12.34
N ILE A 88 -17.57 2.83 -12.40
CA ILE A 88 -18.13 2.15 -13.58
C ILE A 88 -19.05 3.06 -14.42
N SER A 89 -19.21 4.32 -14.03
CA SER A 89 -19.96 5.33 -14.79
C SER A 89 -19.11 5.93 -15.91
N HIS A 90 -19.75 6.63 -16.85
CA HIS A 90 -19.03 7.30 -17.93
C HIS A 90 -18.11 8.41 -17.43
N GLU A 91 -18.44 9.04 -16.30
CA GLU A 91 -17.67 10.12 -15.69
C GLU A 91 -16.44 9.61 -14.92
N GLY A 92 -16.55 8.40 -14.34
CA GLY A 92 -15.50 7.81 -13.50
C GLY A 92 -14.67 6.73 -14.17
N GLU A 93 -15.10 6.22 -15.34
CA GLU A 93 -14.36 5.18 -16.07
C GLU A 93 -13.02 5.72 -16.60
N VAL A 94 -12.01 4.86 -16.54
CA VAL A 94 -10.69 5.15 -17.12
C VAL A 94 -10.47 4.33 -18.39
N PRO A 95 -9.73 4.85 -19.40
CA PRO A 95 -9.61 4.20 -20.71
C PRO A 95 -9.06 2.77 -20.69
N TRP A 96 -8.35 2.39 -19.63
CA TRP A 96 -7.73 1.08 -19.47
C TRP A 96 -8.50 0.12 -18.56
N GLN A 97 -9.62 0.56 -17.99
CA GLN A 97 -10.35 -0.19 -16.95
C GLN A 97 -10.84 -1.57 -17.42
N LEU A 98 -11.22 -1.68 -18.69
CA LEU A 98 -11.77 -2.91 -19.28
C LEU A 98 -10.71 -3.74 -20.03
N ASN A 99 -9.44 -3.31 -20.03
CA ASN A 99 -8.39 -3.97 -20.79
C ASN A 99 -7.90 -5.27 -20.13
N TYR A 100 -8.17 -5.46 -18.84
CA TYR A 100 -7.64 -6.57 -18.03
C TYR A 100 -8.74 -7.41 -17.35
N CYS A 101 -9.98 -7.34 -17.87
CA CYS A 101 -11.11 -8.13 -17.40
C CYS A 101 -11.04 -9.60 -17.84
#